data_AF-A0A7C1ZHK9-F1
#
_entry.id   AF-A0A7C1ZHK9-F1
#
_cell.length_a   1.000
_cell.length_b   1.000
_cell.length_c   1.000
_cell.angle_alpha   90.00
_cell.angle_beta   90.00
_cell.angle_gamma   90.00
#
_symmetry.space_group_name_H-M   'P 1'
#
loop_
_entity.id
_entity.type
_entity.pdbx_description
1 polymer ?
#
loop_
_entity_poly.entity_id
_entity_poly.type
_entity_poly.pdbx_seq_one_letter_code
_entity_poly.pdbx_strand_id
1 'polypeptide(L)'
;MKPEESKKVPLIFDTDMDVDCDDAGALAVLHALMDYGEVEILGVIVDVPLEVSARCVIAINSYYNRVHIPVGLVQDNDFEKGNSYQLYRETKQKISNFRNPYTKKVVEQFSSESIKTQKISDAVSLYRRLLSEAENYSVVITAVGLLTALKHLLESKPDEISQLNGRELVQKKVNKLVTMGIGRFPEAKAEFNWLLDWESAQHVINHWPTPLVVQSNGTEFLTGNTLSIKTPESNPVRKCYEVYLGRPRKGNFSWDPLAALYGVRGSEPYLYEKQGYRLILEPELG
;
A
#
# COMPACT_ATOMS: atom_id res chain seq x y z
N MET A 1 -18.36 -11.44 -32.55
CA MET A 1 -18.30 -10.49 -31.42
C MET A 1 -16.86 -10.01 -31.30
N LYS A 2 -16.61 -8.70 -31.28
CA LYS A 2 -15.33 -8.21 -30.79
C LYS A 2 -15.22 -8.63 -29.32
N PRO A 3 -14.07 -9.08 -28.82
CA PRO A 3 -13.89 -9.23 -27.37
C PRO A 3 -14.25 -7.89 -26.72
N GLU A 4 -15.06 -7.90 -25.66
CA GLU A 4 -15.12 -6.73 -24.78
C GLU A 4 -13.68 -6.41 -24.38
N GLU A 5 -13.23 -5.19 -24.63
CA GLU A 5 -11.98 -4.70 -24.05
C GLU A 5 -12.13 -4.85 -22.53
N SER A 6 -11.35 -5.77 -21.95
CA SER A 6 -11.25 -5.92 -20.50
C SER A 6 -10.89 -4.55 -19.92
N LYS A 7 -11.85 -3.88 -19.27
CA LYS A 7 -11.63 -2.56 -18.67
C LYS A 7 -10.64 -2.73 -17.52
N LYS A 8 -9.46 -2.14 -17.65
CA LYS A 8 -8.42 -2.10 -16.61
C LYS A 8 -9.01 -1.56 -15.31
N VAL A 9 -8.67 -2.19 -14.19
CA VAL A 9 -9.03 -1.69 -12.85
C VAL A 9 -8.20 -0.42 -12.55
N PRO A 10 -8.80 0.77 -12.38
CA PRO A 10 -8.08 1.95 -11.92
C PRO A 10 -7.77 1.78 -10.42
N LEU A 11 -6.49 1.70 -10.07
CA LEU A 11 -6.06 1.36 -8.71
C LEU A 11 -5.12 2.41 -8.13
N ILE A 12 -5.37 2.82 -6.89
CA ILE A 12 -4.39 3.55 -6.06
C ILE A 12 -3.80 2.54 -5.06
N PHE A 13 -2.47 2.43 -5.06
CA PHE A 13 -1.76 1.55 -4.12
C PHE A 13 -1.23 2.40 -2.96
N ASP A 14 -1.58 2.05 -1.72
CA ASP A 14 -1.19 2.74 -0.50
C ASP A 14 -0.41 1.77 0.39
N THR A 15 0.79 2.13 0.84
CA THR A 15 1.82 1.19 1.32
C THR A 15 2.75 1.87 2.31
N ASP A 16 3.27 1.14 3.29
CA ASP A 16 4.32 1.67 4.16
C ASP A 16 5.74 1.40 3.61
N MET A 17 5.92 0.45 2.69
CA MET A 17 7.17 0.14 1.95
C MET A 17 8.40 0.35 2.83
N ASP A 18 8.51 -0.38 3.94
CA ASP A 18 9.62 -0.19 4.89
C ASP A 18 9.96 -1.42 5.73
N VAL A 19 9.04 -1.86 6.59
CA VAL A 19 9.38 -2.78 7.69
C VAL A 19 9.44 -4.23 7.23
N ASP A 20 8.46 -4.69 6.45
CA ASP A 20 8.50 -5.97 5.72
C ASP A 20 8.70 -5.71 4.22
N CYS A 21 9.25 -6.69 3.51
CA CYS A 21 9.52 -6.62 2.08
C CYS A 21 8.32 -6.99 1.21
N ASP A 22 7.21 -7.45 1.78
CA ASP A 22 6.06 -7.91 1.01
C ASP A 22 5.28 -6.76 0.35
N ASP A 23 5.41 -5.51 0.79
CA ASP A 23 5.01 -4.31 0.04
C ASP A 23 5.64 -4.28 -1.37
N ALA A 24 6.93 -4.59 -1.47
CA ALA A 24 7.65 -4.65 -2.74
C ALA A 24 7.15 -5.82 -3.59
N GLY A 25 6.73 -6.91 -2.94
CA GLY A 25 6.05 -8.03 -3.58
C GLY A 25 4.68 -7.63 -4.14
N ALA A 26 3.90 -6.87 -3.39
CA ALA A 26 2.60 -6.36 -3.80
C ALA A 26 2.72 -5.42 -5.00
N LEU A 27 3.67 -4.47 -4.95
CA LEU A 27 3.94 -3.59 -6.07
C LEU A 27 4.44 -4.36 -7.31
N ALA A 28 5.21 -5.44 -7.13
CA ALA A 28 5.61 -6.31 -8.24
C ALA A 28 4.43 -7.07 -8.86
N VAL A 29 3.49 -7.55 -8.04
CA VAL A 29 2.24 -8.17 -8.51
C VAL A 29 1.43 -7.16 -9.33
N LEU A 30 1.27 -5.93 -8.85
CA LEU A 30 0.56 -4.87 -9.58
C LEU A 30 1.26 -4.53 -10.91
N HIS A 31 2.59 -4.44 -10.92
CA HIS A 31 3.37 -4.23 -12.15
C HIS A 31 3.17 -5.35 -13.18
N ALA A 32 3.14 -6.61 -12.73
CA ALA A 32 2.87 -7.76 -13.59
C ALA A 32 1.43 -7.72 -14.12
N LEU A 33 0.44 -7.37 -13.29
CA LEU A 33 -0.95 -7.21 -13.70
C LEU A 33 -1.15 -6.04 -14.69
N MET A 34 -0.35 -4.98 -14.59
CA MET A 34 -0.31 -3.93 -15.60
C MET A 34 0.23 -4.48 -16.95
N ASP A 35 1.21 -5.38 -16.94
CA ASP A 35 1.73 -6.02 -18.17
C ASP A 35 0.67 -6.92 -18.82
N TYR A 36 -0.20 -7.54 -18.01
CA TYR A 36 -1.37 -8.28 -18.50
C TYR A 36 -2.54 -7.39 -18.93
N GLY A 37 -2.45 -6.07 -18.73
CA GLY A 37 -3.52 -5.14 -19.07
C GLY A 37 -4.75 -5.25 -18.16
N GLU A 38 -4.59 -5.76 -16.93
CA GLU A 38 -5.69 -5.96 -15.97
C GLU A 38 -5.89 -4.78 -15.02
N VAL A 39 -4.83 -4.01 -14.75
CA VAL A 39 -4.84 -2.86 -13.82
C VAL A 39 -4.16 -1.65 -14.44
N GLU A 40 -4.58 -0.47 -14.02
CA GLU A 40 -3.91 0.81 -14.22
C GLU A 40 -3.61 1.41 -12.85
N ILE A 41 -2.33 1.44 -12.46
CA ILE A 41 -1.91 2.09 -11.21
C ILE A 41 -1.95 3.61 -11.43
N LEU A 42 -2.94 4.27 -10.84
CA LEU A 42 -3.14 5.71 -10.92
C LEU A 42 -2.07 6.48 -10.11
N GLY A 43 -1.61 5.89 -9.02
CA GLY A 43 -0.57 6.43 -8.17
C GLY A 43 -0.20 5.48 -7.04
N VAL A 44 0.95 5.74 -6.42
CA VAL A 44 1.38 5.05 -5.19
C VAL A 44 1.48 6.06 -4.06
N ILE A 45 0.87 5.76 -2.93
CA ILE A 45 0.89 6.56 -1.71
C ILE A 45 1.74 5.83 -0.68
N VAL A 46 2.68 6.56 -0.06
CA VAL A 46 3.45 6.06 1.07
C VAL A 46 2.85 6.65 2.35
N ASP A 47 2.27 5.81 3.20
CA ASP A 47 1.53 6.25 4.39
C ASP A 47 2.35 6.35 5.67
N VAL A 48 3.64 6.00 5.62
CA VAL A 48 4.64 6.34 6.63
C VAL A 48 5.49 7.52 6.17
N PRO A 49 5.83 8.48 7.06
CA PRO A 49 6.55 9.70 6.69
C PRO A 49 8.06 9.47 6.52
N LEU A 50 8.42 8.56 5.63
CA LEU A 50 9.77 8.15 5.30
C LEU A 50 10.06 8.42 3.82
N GLU A 51 10.83 9.47 3.51
CA GLU A 51 11.19 9.77 2.11
C GLU A 51 11.92 8.59 1.44
N VAL A 52 12.74 7.84 2.18
CA VAL A 52 13.45 6.67 1.66
C VAL A 52 12.48 5.58 1.13
N SER A 53 11.30 5.44 1.74
CA SER A 53 10.25 4.51 1.30
C SER A 53 9.64 4.98 -0.03
N ALA A 54 9.29 6.27 -0.14
CA ALA A 54 8.82 6.86 -1.41
C ALA A 54 9.87 6.77 -2.53
N ARG A 55 11.15 6.98 -2.21
CA ARG A 55 12.25 6.78 -3.18
C ARG A 55 12.43 5.31 -3.58
N CYS A 56 12.19 4.37 -2.67
CA CYS A 56 12.18 2.94 -2.98
C CYS A 56 11.07 2.60 -3.98
N VAL A 57 9.84 3.10 -3.76
CA VAL A 57 8.73 2.99 -4.71
C VAL A 57 9.11 3.55 -6.08
N ILE A 58 9.70 4.76 -6.12
CA ILE A 58 10.13 5.39 -7.38
C ILE A 58 11.18 4.52 -8.10
N ALA A 59 12.14 3.94 -7.38
CA ALA A 59 13.14 3.05 -7.97
C ALA A 59 12.51 1.78 -8.57
N ILE A 60 11.52 1.19 -7.88
CA ILE A 60 10.76 0.05 -8.37
C ILE A 60 9.97 0.44 -9.63
N ASN A 61 9.20 1.53 -9.60
CA ASN A 61 8.44 2.02 -10.75
C ASN A 61 9.35 2.32 -11.94
N SER A 62 10.53 2.90 -11.70
CA SER A 62 11.52 3.21 -12.73
C SER A 62 12.04 1.96 -13.41
N TYR A 63 12.36 0.90 -12.64
CA TYR A 63 12.82 -0.37 -13.19
C TYR A 63 11.79 -1.00 -14.14
N TYR A 64 10.50 -0.89 -13.81
CA TYR A 64 9.41 -1.38 -14.66
C TYR A 64 8.97 -0.38 -15.74
N ASN A 65 9.79 0.63 -16.06
CA ASN A 65 9.53 1.67 -17.07
C ASN A 65 8.24 2.46 -16.84
N ARG A 66 7.85 2.64 -15.57
CA ARG A 66 6.61 3.29 -15.13
C ARG A 66 6.87 4.51 -14.27
N VAL A 67 7.88 5.29 -14.63
CA VAL A 67 8.25 6.57 -13.97
C VAL A 67 7.13 7.60 -13.94
N HIS A 68 6.13 7.46 -14.84
CA HIS A 68 4.99 8.36 -14.92
C HIS A 68 3.98 8.16 -13.78
N ILE A 69 4.02 7.02 -13.06
CA ILE A 69 3.15 6.79 -11.90
C ILE A 69 3.55 7.77 -10.80
N PRO A 70 2.67 8.71 -10.40
CA PRO A 70 2.99 9.68 -9.35
C PRO A 70 3.10 8.99 -7.98
N VAL A 71 4.01 9.50 -7.16
CA VAL A 71 4.24 9.01 -5.79
C VAL A 71 3.91 10.11 -4.78
N GLY A 72 3.10 9.76 -3.79
CA GLY A 72 2.71 10.61 -2.67
C GLY A 72 3.35 10.12 -1.37
N LEU A 73 3.57 11.02 -0.43
CA LEU A 73 4.17 10.72 0.87
C LEU A 73 3.43 11.48 1.96
N VAL A 74 3.03 10.78 3.03
CA VAL A 74 2.58 11.40 4.27
C VAL A 74 3.73 12.21 4.87
N GLN A 75 3.47 13.44 5.28
CA GLN A 75 4.48 14.27 5.93
C GLN A 75 4.18 14.41 7.42
N ASP A 76 5.21 14.24 8.23
CA ASP A 76 5.17 14.55 9.67
C ASP A 76 6.55 15.07 10.08
N ASN A 77 6.61 16.34 10.49
CA ASN A 77 7.85 16.99 10.91
C ASN A 77 8.37 16.47 12.26
N ASP A 78 7.49 15.87 13.05
CA ASP A 78 7.80 15.31 14.36
C ASP A 78 7.95 13.79 14.31
N PHE A 79 7.97 13.16 13.13
CA PHE A 79 8.06 11.69 13.01
C PHE A 79 9.15 11.06 13.88
N GLU A 80 10.34 11.68 14.01
CA GLU A 80 11.46 11.11 14.77
C GLU A 80 11.29 11.20 16.30
N LYS A 81 10.46 12.12 16.79
CA LYS A 81 10.41 12.49 18.23
C LYS A 81 9.01 12.52 18.83
N GLY A 82 7.98 12.65 17.99
CA GLY A 82 6.58 12.73 18.35
C GLY A 82 5.97 11.38 18.71
N ASN A 83 4.80 11.43 19.33
CA ASN A 83 4.12 10.26 19.87
C ASN A 83 3.36 9.46 18.79
N SER A 84 2.88 10.11 17.72
CA SER A 84 1.99 9.49 16.71
C SER A 84 2.55 8.23 16.05
N TYR A 85 3.87 8.13 15.90
CA TYR A 85 4.55 6.96 15.31
C TYR A 85 5.51 6.26 16.28
N GLN A 86 5.36 6.48 17.60
CA GLN A 86 6.28 5.88 18.58
C GLN A 86 6.28 4.35 18.48
N LEU A 87 5.10 3.72 18.46
CA LEU A 87 4.98 2.27 18.36
C LEU A 87 5.53 1.72 17.04
N TYR A 88 5.32 2.45 15.94
CA TYR A 88 5.94 2.15 14.65
C TYR A 88 7.47 2.13 14.74
N ARG A 89 8.09 3.20 15.27
CA ARG A 89 9.55 3.29 15.41
C ARG A 89 10.12 2.19 16.30
N GLU A 90 9.47 1.90 17.42
CA GLU A 90 9.86 0.81 18.33
C GLU A 90 9.76 -0.57 17.65
N THR A 91 8.70 -0.80 16.88
CA THR A 91 8.48 -2.06 16.16
C THR A 91 9.50 -2.24 15.04
N LYS A 92 9.76 -1.18 14.25
CA LYS A 92 10.83 -1.15 13.25
C LYS A 92 12.20 -1.46 13.86
N GLN A 93 12.52 -0.88 15.02
CA GLN A 93 13.76 -1.17 15.73
C GLN A 93 13.85 -2.63 16.18
N LYS A 94 12.76 -3.18 16.72
CA LYS A 94 12.69 -4.60 17.14
C LYS A 94 12.91 -5.54 15.95
N ILE A 95 12.26 -5.28 14.80
CA ILE A 95 12.38 -6.08 13.58
C ILE A 95 13.80 -6.00 13.00
N SER A 96 14.43 -4.83 13.10
CA SER A 96 15.82 -4.62 12.67
C SER A 96 16.84 -5.50 13.42
N ASN A 97 16.47 -6.16 14.52
CA ASN A 97 17.34 -7.13 15.21
C ASN A 97 17.43 -8.49 14.51
N PHE A 98 16.50 -8.82 13.61
CA PHE A 98 16.46 -10.11 12.92
C PHE A 98 16.16 -10.01 11.41
N ARG A 99 15.89 -8.81 10.91
CA ARG A 99 15.74 -8.45 9.48
C ARG A 99 16.58 -7.24 9.16
N ASN A 100 17.01 -7.10 7.90
CA ASN A 100 17.75 -5.91 7.48
C ASN A 100 16.82 -4.89 6.80
N PRO A 101 16.88 -3.59 7.16
CA PRO A 101 16.18 -2.54 6.43
C PRO A 101 16.61 -2.51 4.95
N TYR A 102 15.65 -2.67 4.04
CA TYR A 102 15.94 -2.81 2.60
C TYR A 102 15.85 -1.49 1.82
N THR A 103 14.96 -0.59 2.21
CA THR A 103 14.64 0.65 1.46
C THR A 103 15.89 1.46 1.14
N LYS A 104 16.72 1.74 2.15
CA LYS A 104 17.99 2.46 1.97
C LYS A 104 18.94 1.74 1.00
N LYS A 105 19.07 0.41 1.11
CA LYS A 105 19.96 -0.37 0.24
C LYS A 105 19.49 -0.38 -1.21
N VAL A 106 18.17 -0.44 -1.42
CA VAL A 106 17.56 -0.37 -2.75
C VAL A 106 17.75 1.03 -3.34
N VAL A 107 17.45 2.09 -2.58
CA VAL A 107 17.66 3.47 -3.04
C VAL A 107 19.12 3.74 -3.36
N GLU A 108 20.07 3.26 -2.56
CA GLU A 108 21.51 3.39 -2.82
C GLU A 108 21.93 2.68 -4.12
N GLN A 109 21.44 1.45 -4.35
CA GLN A 109 21.86 0.63 -5.48
C GLN A 109 21.18 1.02 -6.80
N PHE A 110 19.91 1.43 -6.74
CA PHE A 110 19.07 1.68 -7.91
C PHE A 110 18.80 3.17 -8.14
N SER A 111 19.43 4.07 -7.37
CA SER A 111 19.33 5.51 -7.60
C SER A 111 19.88 5.92 -8.97
N SER A 112 19.19 6.86 -9.60
CA SER A 112 19.66 7.65 -10.73
C SER A 112 19.29 9.12 -10.49
N GLU A 113 19.85 10.04 -11.27
CA GLU A 113 19.52 11.46 -11.12
C GLU A 113 18.02 11.73 -11.32
N SER A 114 17.38 11.00 -12.25
CA SER A 114 15.93 11.09 -12.45
C SER A 114 15.16 10.61 -11.22
N ILE A 115 15.59 9.53 -10.55
CA ILE A 115 14.93 9.01 -9.34
C ILE A 115 15.06 10.00 -8.17
N LYS A 116 16.22 10.65 -8.03
CA LYS A 116 16.48 11.64 -6.98
C LYS A 116 15.69 12.93 -7.17
N THR A 117 15.52 13.36 -8.42
CA THR A 117 14.84 14.61 -8.76
C THR A 117 13.33 14.43 -9.00
N GLN A 118 12.84 13.20 -9.14
CA GLN A 118 11.41 12.93 -9.28
C GLN A 118 10.63 13.51 -8.10
N LYS A 119 9.56 14.25 -8.42
CA LYS A 119 8.72 14.91 -7.43
C LYS A 119 7.96 13.88 -6.60
N ILE A 120 8.07 13.99 -5.28
CA ILE A 120 7.20 13.33 -4.32
C ILE A 120 6.12 14.34 -3.94
N SER A 121 4.86 13.99 -4.16
CA SER A 121 3.72 14.84 -3.80
C SER A 121 3.35 14.63 -2.33
N ASP A 122 2.66 15.60 -1.75
CA ASP A 122 1.91 15.35 -0.52
C ASP A 122 0.86 14.26 -0.77
N ALA A 123 0.73 13.30 0.15
CA ALA A 123 -0.16 12.15 0.02
C ALA A 123 -1.63 12.55 -0.16
N VAL A 124 -2.14 13.47 0.67
CA VAL A 124 -3.55 13.91 0.61
C VAL A 124 -3.84 14.63 -0.69
N SER A 125 -2.96 15.55 -1.08
CA SER A 125 -3.05 16.30 -2.34
C SER A 125 -3.03 15.36 -3.55
N LEU A 126 -2.20 14.31 -3.52
CA LEU A 126 -2.15 13.31 -4.58
C LEU A 126 -3.45 12.49 -4.63
N TYR A 127 -3.92 11.99 -3.49
CA TYR A 127 -5.20 11.27 -3.41
C TYR A 127 -6.36 12.09 -3.96
N ARG A 128 -6.48 13.35 -3.53
CA ARG A 128 -7.56 14.25 -3.97
C ARG A 128 -7.51 14.46 -5.48
N ARG A 129 -6.31 14.62 -6.07
CA ARG A 129 -6.13 14.78 -7.52
C ARG A 129 -6.54 13.51 -8.28
N LEU A 130 -5.99 12.36 -7.90
CA LEU A 130 -6.28 11.10 -8.58
C LEU A 130 -7.78 10.76 -8.54
N LEU A 131 -8.43 10.99 -7.39
CA LEU A 131 -9.87 10.76 -7.25
C LEU A 131 -10.70 11.80 -7.99
N SER A 132 -10.33 13.08 -8.02
CA SER A 132 -11.12 14.09 -8.73
C SER A 132 -11.15 13.84 -10.25
N GLU A 133 -10.04 13.36 -10.80
CA GLU A 133 -9.84 13.03 -12.22
C GLU A 133 -10.49 11.69 -12.62
N ALA A 134 -10.70 10.76 -11.68
CA ALA A 134 -11.27 9.45 -11.96
C ALA A 134 -12.78 9.49 -12.28
N GLU A 135 -13.28 8.44 -12.94
CA GLU A 135 -14.71 8.20 -13.07
C GLU A 135 -15.37 7.98 -11.70
N ASN A 136 -16.69 8.17 -11.61
CA ASN A 136 -17.40 7.90 -10.35
C ASN A 136 -17.48 6.39 -10.12
N TYR A 137 -17.33 5.96 -8.86
CA TYR A 137 -17.43 4.56 -8.45
C TYR A 137 -16.51 3.59 -9.24
N SER A 138 -15.31 4.07 -9.64
CA SER A 138 -14.40 3.29 -10.47
C SER A 138 -13.10 2.90 -9.76
N VAL A 139 -12.62 3.69 -8.81
CA VAL A 139 -11.29 3.51 -8.22
C VAL A 139 -11.29 2.42 -7.17
N VAL A 140 -10.37 1.46 -7.28
CA VAL A 140 -10.02 0.56 -6.17
C VAL A 140 -8.86 1.17 -5.41
N ILE A 141 -8.98 1.28 -4.10
CA ILE A 141 -7.85 1.59 -3.23
C ILE A 141 -7.38 0.29 -2.61
N THR A 142 -6.11 -0.05 -2.78
CA THR A 142 -5.47 -1.15 -2.06
C THR A 142 -4.48 -0.56 -1.07
N ALA A 143 -4.81 -0.61 0.22
CA ALA A 143 -4.01 -0.04 1.30
C ALA A 143 -3.40 -1.14 2.17
N VAL A 144 -2.08 -1.26 2.13
CA VAL A 144 -1.33 -2.32 2.80
C VAL A 144 -0.50 -1.83 3.98
N GLY A 145 -0.51 -0.53 4.28
CA GLY A 145 0.16 0.08 5.43
C GLY A 145 -0.77 0.52 6.56
N LEU A 146 -0.40 1.61 7.25
CA LEU A 146 -0.95 2.14 8.49
C LEU A 146 -2.32 2.85 8.35
N LEU A 147 -2.79 3.09 7.12
CA LEU A 147 -4.02 3.85 6.81
C LEU A 147 -3.97 5.35 7.15
N THR A 148 -2.81 5.89 7.52
CA THR A 148 -2.64 7.29 7.93
C THR A 148 -2.99 8.27 6.82
N ALA A 149 -2.57 7.98 5.58
CA ALA A 149 -2.92 8.79 4.42
C ALA A 149 -4.45 8.81 4.18
N LEU A 150 -5.13 7.68 4.42
CA LEU A 150 -6.58 7.57 4.26
C LEU A 150 -7.35 8.30 5.35
N LYS A 151 -6.88 8.30 6.61
CA LYS A 151 -7.45 9.14 7.67
C LYS A 151 -7.39 10.62 7.26
N HIS A 152 -6.21 11.10 6.91
CA HIS A 152 -6.03 12.50 6.50
C HIS A 152 -6.83 12.85 5.23
N LEU A 153 -6.98 11.89 4.30
CA LEU A 153 -7.86 12.06 3.16
C LEU A 153 -9.31 12.26 3.63
N LEU A 154 -9.87 11.38 4.46
CA LEU A 154 -11.26 11.50 4.94
C LEU A 154 -11.53 12.82 5.67
N GLU A 155 -10.54 13.32 6.42
CA GLU A 155 -10.59 14.58 7.16
C GLU A 155 -10.35 15.83 6.28
N SER A 156 -9.87 15.64 5.05
CA SER A 156 -9.53 16.75 4.16
C SER A 156 -10.74 17.60 3.78
N LYS A 157 -10.55 18.92 3.79
CA LYS A 157 -11.56 19.91 3.38
C LYS A 157 -11.58 20.07 1.86
N PRO A 158 -12.63 20.70 1.29
CA PRO A 158 -12.58 21.18 -0.08
C PRO A 158 -11.37 22.08 -0.34
N ASP A 159 -10.86 22.03 -1.57
CA ASP A 159 -9.70 22.78 -2.01
C ASP A 159 -9.81 23.13 -3.50
N GLU A 160 -8.72 23.61 -4.10
CA GLU A 160 -8.61 23.92 -5.52
C GLU A 160 -8.69 22.70 -6.45
N ILE A 161 -8.43 21.49 -5.92
CA ILE A 161 -8.50 20.22 -6.67
C ILE A 161 -9.95 19.74 -6.77
N SER A 162 -10.71 19.87 -5.68
CA SER A 162 -12.12 19.46 -5.64
C SER A 162 -12.93 20.24 -4.62
N GLN A 163 -14.14 20.62 -5.03
CA GLN A 163 -15.13 21.23 -4.14
C GLN A 163 -15.73 20.25 -3.13
N LEU A 164 -15.47 18.95 -3.29
CA LEU A 164 -15.88 17.92 -2.32
C LEU A 164 -14.87 17.84 -1.18
N ASN A 165 -15.37 17.63 0.05
CA ASN A 165 -14.50 17.18 1.12
C ASN A 165 -14.03 15.74 0.85
N GLY A 166 -13.00 15.29 1.55
CA GLY A 166 -12.39 14.01 1.24
C GLY A 166 -13.33 12.82 1.39
N ARG A 167 -14.18 12.80 2.43
CA ARG A 167 -15.20 11.76 2.60
C ARG A 167 -16.19 11.71 1.44
N GLU A 168 -16.69 12.86 0.98
CA GLU A 168 -17.58 12.95 -0.18
C GLU A 168 -16.89 12.53 -1.48
N LEU A 169 -15.61 12.90 -1.63
CA LEU A 169 -14.81 12.52 -2.80
C LEU A 169 -14.60 11.01 -2.84
N VAL A 170 -14.23 10.38 -1.73
CA VAL A 170 -14.14 8.92 -1.60
C VAL A 170 -15.48 8.27 -1.92
N GLN A 171 -16.56 8.72 -1.28
CA GLN A 171 -17.92 8.19 -1.52
C GLN A 171 -18.31 8.22 -3.00
N LYS A 172 -17.90 9.26 -3.72
CA LYS A 172 -18.27 9.46 -5.12
C LYS A 172 -17.39 8.69 -6.10
N LYS A 173 -16.11 8.50 -5.79
CA LYS A 173 -15.08 8.05 -6.75
C LYS A 173 -14.61 6.62 -6.52
N VAL A 174 -14.59 6.18 -5.27
CA VAL A 174 -14.07 4.87 -4.90
C VAL A 174 -15.15 3.81 -5.04
N ASN A 175 -14.80 2.71 -5.70
CA ASN A 175 -15.61 1.50 -5.79
C ASN A 175 -15.52 0.72 -4.47
N LYS A 176 -14.31 0.42 -4.02
CA LYS A 176 -14.01 -0.29 -2.77
C LYS A 176 -12.62 0.03 -2.24
N LEU A 177 -12.46 -0.11 -0.93
CA LEU A 177 -11.17 -0.22 -0.25
C LEU A 177 -10.85 -1.69 0.00
N VAL A 178 -9.64 -2.09 -0.30
CA VAL A 178 -9.05 -3.37 0.11
C VAL A 178 -7.90 -3.04 1.03
N THR A 179 -8.03 -3.34 2.31
CA THR A 179 -6.98 -3.10 3.29
C THR A 179 -6.32 -4.40 3.72
N MET A 180 -4.98 -4.43 3.72
CA MET A 180 -4.25 -5.44 4.47
C MET A 180 -4.25 -5.01 5.94
N GLY A 181 -4.83 -5.87 6.77
CA GLY A 181 -4.92 -5.61 8.20
C GLY A 181 -5.18 -6.89 8.95
N ILE A 182 -4.43 -7.11 10.02
CA ILE A 182 -4.61 -8.28 10.88
C ILE A 182 -5.61 -7.89 11.97
N GLY A 183 -6.78 -8.53 11.92
CA GLY A 183 -7.78 -8.48 12.97
C GLY A 183 -8.23 -9.89 13.31
N ARG A 184 -8.25 -10.24 14.61
CA ARG A 184 -8.90 -11.47 15.06
C ARG A 184 -10.39 -11.21 15.17
N PHE A 185 -11.18 -11.75 14.25
CA PHE A 185 -12.63 -11.60 14.28
C PHE A 185 -13.28 -12.75 15.06
N PRO A 186 -14.30 -12.47 15.91
CA PRO A 186 -15.04 -11.20 16.02
C PRO A 186 -14.44 -10.16 16.98
N GLU A 187 -13.38 -10.46 17.74
CA GLU A 187 -12.84 -9.57 18.78
C GLU A 187 -12.20 -8.29 18.23
N ALA A 188 -11.98 -8.20 16.91
CA ALA A 188 -11.41 -7.09 16.16
C ALA A 188 -10.10 -6.51 16.71
N LYS A 189 -9.33 -7.30 17.48
CA LYS A 189 -8.04 -6.87 18.00
C LYS A 189 -7.06 -6.64 16.85
N ALA A 190 -6.69 -5.37 16.64
CA ALA A 190 -5.72 -4.98 15.65
C ALA A 190 -4.33 -5.54 15.98
N GLU A 191 -3.63 -5.99 14.95
CA GLU A 191 -2.21 -6.33 15.03
C GLU A 191 -1.46 -5.57 13.92
N PHE A 192 -0.16 -5.39 14.12
CA PHE A 192 0.76 -4.77 13.15
C PHE A 192 0.20 -3.47 12.54
N ASN A 193 0.00 -3.35 11.23
CA ASN A 193 -0.43 -2.12 10.52
C ASN A 193 -1.47 -1.29 11.27
N TRP A 194 -2.62 -1.90 11.61
CA TRP A 194 -3.69 -1.19 12.29
C TRP A 194 -3.36 -0.84 13.74
N LEU A 195 -2.48 -1.59 14.40
CA LEU A 195 -2.03 -1.27 15.75
C LEU A 195 -0.97 -0.16 15.75
N LEU A 196 -0.11 -0.14 14.71
CA LEU A 196 1.01 0.80 14.60
C LEU A 196 0.53 2.25 14.38
N ASP A 197 -0.65 2.44 13.79
CA ASP A 197 -1.41 3.69 13.82
C ASP A 197 -2.90 3.40 14.10
N TRP A 198 -3.17 3.06 15.36
CA TRP A 198 -4.51 2.74 15.84
C TRP A 198 -5.55 3.82 15.58
N GLU A 199 -5.17 5.09 15.75
CA GLU A 199 -6.10 6.21 15.55
C GLU A 199 -6.55 6.30 14.09
N SER A 200 -5.62 6.17 13.15
CA SER A 200 -5.94 6.15 11.72
C SER A 200 -6.74 4.92 11.32
N ALA A 201 -6.34 3.75 11.78
CA ALA A 201 -7.08 2.52 11.51
C ALA A 201 -8.51 2.59 12.04
N GLN A 202 -8.70 2.99 13.30
CA GLN A 202 -10.03 3.16 13.88
C GLN A 202 -10.87 4.15 13.07
N HIS A 203 -10.31 5.32 12.73
CA HIS A 203 -11.04 6.33 11.99
C HIS A 203 -11.48 5.81 10.62
N VAL A 204 -10.56 5.21 9.86
CA VAL A 204 -10.83 4.71 8.51
C VAL A 204 -11.81 3.55 8.55
N ILE A 205 -11.57 2.50 9.34
CA ILE A 205 -12.43 1.31 9.39
C ILE A 205 -13.85 1.67 9.83
N ASN A 206 -14.03 2.55 10.82
CA ASN A 206 -15.36 2.87 11.35
C ASN A 206 -16.19 3.80 10.44
N HIS A 207 -15.53 4.63 9.64
CA HIS A 207 -16.17 5.73 8.89
C HIS A 207 -16.04 5.63 7.36
N TRP A 208 -15.41 4.58 6.83
CA TRP A 208 -15.24 4.39 5.39
C TRP A 208 -16.59 4.40 4.66
N PRO A 209 -16.77 5.20 3.60
CA PRO A 209 -18.09 5.44 3.01
C PRO A 209 -18.46 4.47 1.87
N THR A 210 -17.58 3.58 1.45
CA THR A 210 -17.81 2.61 0.35
C THR A 210 -17.58 1.18 0.85
N PRO A 211 -17.81 0.12 0.05
CA PRO A 211 -17.42 -1.23 0.44
C PRO A 211 -15.95 -1.31 0.90
N LEU A 212 -15.74 -1.95 2.04
CA LEU A 212 -14.42 -2.19 2.64
C LEU A 212 -14.20 -3.69 2.74
N VAL A 213 -13.06 -4.14 2.24
CA VAL A 213 -12.61 -5.53 2.32
C VAL A 213 -11.33 -5.57 3.15
N VAL A 214 -11.26 -6.52 4.07
CA VAL A 214 -10.07 -6.79 4.87
C VAL A 214 -9.43 -8.08 4.40
N GLN A 215 -8.16 -7.98 4.00
CA GLN A 215 -7.30 -9.13 3.72
C GLN A 215 -6.38 -9.29 4.93
N SER A 216 -6.60 -10.35 5.73
CA SER A 216 -5.93 -10.52 7.03
C SER A 216 -4.93 -11.68 7.10
N ASN A 217 -4.88 -12.54 6.09
CA ASN A 217 -4.08 -13.76 6.12
C ASN A 217 -3.03 -13.78 4.99
N GLY A 218 -1.74 -13.77 5.35
CA GLY A 218 -0.63 -13.96 4.40
C GLY A 218 0.30 -15.11 4.75
N THR A 219 0.09 -15.77 5.91
CA THR A 219 1.04 -16.76 6.44
C THR A 219 0.95 -18.12 5.74
N GLU A 220 -0.16 -18.39 5.06
CA GLU A 220 -0.36 -19.59 4.25
C GLU A 220 0.37 -19.53 2.90
N PHE A 221 0.82 -18.33 2.49
CA PHE A 221 1.40 -18.08 1.18
C PHE A 221 2.83 -17.58 1.30
N LEU A 222 3.79 -18.46 0.99
CA LEU A 222 5.21 -18.11 0.97
C LEU A 222 5.64 -17.77 -0.46
N THR A 223 5.91 -16.49 -0.73
CA THR A 223 6.39 -16.01 -2.04
C THR A 223 7.81 -15.44 -1.95
N GLY A 224 8.46 -15.17 -3.08
CA GLY A 224 9.77 -14.52 -3.12
C GLY A 224 10.98 -15.45 -3.27
N ASN A 225 10.88 -16.75 -2.95
CA ASN A 225 11.98 -17.69 -3.16
C ASN A 225 12.43 -17.74 -4.63
N THR A 226 11.47 -17.78 -5.56
CA THR A 226 11.74 -17.78 -7.01
C THR A 226 12.25 -16.44 -7.53
N LEU A 227 12.02 -15.32 -6.83
CA LEU A 227 12.54 -14.00 -7.25
C LEU A 227 14.06 -14.02 -7.32
N SER A 228 14.74 -14.53 -6.27
CA SER A 228 16.19 -14.66 -6.27
C SER A 228 16.75 -15.65 -7.30
N ILE A 229 15.92 -16.56 -7.82
CA ILE A 229 16.36 -17.62 -8.76
C ILE A 229 16.16 -17.19 -10.21
N LYS A 230 14.99 -16.61 -10.52
CA LYS A 230 14.55 -16.38 -11.90
C LYS A 230 14.63 -14.92 -12.33
N THR A 231 14.69 -13.98 -11.38
CA THR A 231 14.69 -12.55 -11.69
C THR A 231 16.14 -12.03 -11.70
N PRO A 232 16.52 -11.13 -12.63
CA PRO A 232 17.87 -10.55 -12.66
C PRO A 232 18.27 -9.84 -11.36
N GLU A 233 19.56 -9.82 -11.03
CA GLU A 233 20.10 -9.07 -9.86
C GLU A 233 19.89 -7.56 -9.95
N SER A 234 19.64 -7.05 -11.16
CA SER A 234 19.26 -5.67 -11.42
C SER A 234 17.82 -5.35 -11.05
N ASN A 235 17.01 -6.32 -10.58
CA ASN A 235 15.63 -6.06 -10.19
C ASN A 235 15.56 -5.55 -8.73
N PRO A 236 14.96 -4.37 -8.47
CA PRO A 236 14.90 -3.78 -7.13
C PRO A 236 14.02 -4.59 -6.18
N VAL A 237 12.95 -5.24 -6.65
CA VAL A 237 12.10 -6.08 -5.80
C VAL A 237 12.84 -7.33 -5.34
N ARG A 238 13.62 -7.97 -6.23
CA ARG A 238 14.54 -9.05 -5.84
C ARG A 238 15.47 -8.57 -4.74
N LYS A 239 16.02 -7.35 -4.86
CA LYS A 239 16.89 -6.78 -3.84
C LYS A 239 16.17 -6.53 -2.52
N CYS A 240 14.93 -6.05 -2.52
CA CYS A 240 14.13 -5.87 -1.30
C CYS A 240 14.11 -7.18 -0.48
N TYR A 241 13.72 -8.29 -1.12
CA TYR A 241 13.64 -9.60 -0.49
C TYR A 241 15.01 -10.09 0.00
N GLU A 242 16.06 -9.99 -0.83
CA GLU A 242 17.40 -10.47 -0.47
C GLU A 242 18.01 -9.73 0.72
N VAL A 243 17.82 -8.41 0.80
CA VAL A 243 18.28 -7.61 1.93
C VAL A 243 17.48 -7.96 3.17
N TYR A 244 16.15 -7.88 3.11
CA TYR A 244 15.26 -8.14 4.24
C TYR A 244 15.48 -9.52 4.84
N LEU A 245 15.56 -10.56 4.00
CA LEU A 245 15.73 -11.95 4.43
C LEU A 245 17.19 -12.33 4.74
N GLY A 246 18.13 -11.44 4.44
CA GLY A 246 19.57 -11.58 4.68
C GLY A 246 20.28 -12.63 3.82
N ARG A 247 19.59 -13.24 2.84
CA ARG A 247 20.15 -14.22 1.91
C ARG A 247 19.21 -14.47 0.72
N PRO A 248 19.73 -14.86 -0.46
CA PRO A 248 18.91 -15.26 -1.60
C PRO A 248 18.17 -16.58 -1.34
N ARG A 249 17.20 -16.88 -2.22
CA ARG A 249 16.44 -18.15 -2.26
C ARG A 249 15.66 -18.43 -0.97
N LYS A 250 15.17 -17.36 -0.34
CA LYS A 250 14.19 -17.42 0.75
C LYS A 250 12.90 -16.77 0.28
N GLY A 251 11.78 -17.28 0.76
CA GLY A 251 10.51 -16.59 0.65
C GLY A 251 10.18 -15.83 1.93
N ASN A 252 9.16 -14.97 1.81
CA ASN A 252 8.48 -14.31 2.91
C ASN A 252 6.97 -14.63 2.83
N PHE A 253 6.27 -14.46 3.94
CA PHE A 253 4.81 -14.50 3.95
C PHE A 253 4.27 -13.36 3.07
N SER A 254 3.05 -13.55 2.55
CA SER A 254 2.51 -12.72 1.48
C SER A 254 1.21 -12.07 1.92
N TRP A 255 1.27 -11.13 2.86
CA TRP A 255 0.10 -10.39 3.28
C TRP A 255 -0.30 -9.39 2.19
N ASP A 256 0.60 -8.48 1.86
CA ASP A 256 0.33 -7.39 0.92
C ASP A 256 0.11 -7.88 -0.53
N PRO A 257 0.87 -8.87 -1.04
CA PRO A 257 0.64 -9.40 -2.39
C PRO A 257 -0.76 -9.97 -2.58
N LEU A 258 -1.37 -10.54 -1.54
CA LEU A 258 -2.74 -11.04 -1.62
C LEU A 258 -3.77 -9.91 -1.66
N ALA A 259 -3.55 -8.84 -0.89
CA ALA A 259 -4.39 -7.64 -0.96
C ALA A 259 -4.32 -6.97 -2.34
N ALA A 260 -3.12 -6.88 -2.92
CA ALA A 260 -2.92 -6.38 -4.29
C ALA A 260 -3.60 -7.25 -5.34
N LEU A 261 -3.44 -8.58 -5.26
CA LEU A 261 -4.09 -9.52 -6.19
C LEU A 261 -5.62 -9.41 -6.10
N TYR A 262 -6.17 -9.36 -4.88
CA TYR A 262 -7.60 -9.20 -4.65
C TYR A 262 -8.15 -7.86 -5.15
N GLY A 263 -7.36 -6.77 -4.99
CA GLY A 263 -7.71 -5.45 -5.49
C GLY A 263 -8.04 -5.46 -6.99
N VAL A 264 -7.31 -6.26 -7.76
CA VAL A 264 -7.46 -6.36 -9.21
C VAL A 264 -8.41 -7.48 -9.63
N ARG A 265 -8.21 -8.70 -9.14
CA ARG A 265 -8.92 -9.90 -9.62
C ARG A 265 -10.13 -10.30 -8.77
N GLY A 266 -10.32 -9.69 -7.60
CA GLY A 266 -11.31 -10.13 -6.62
C GLY A 266 -10.88 -11.43 -5.93
N SER A 267 -11.85 -12.14 -5.38
CA SER A 267 -11.63 -13.36 -4.59
C SER A 267 -11.33 -14.60 -5.42
N GLU A 268 -12.20 -14.91 -6.38
CA GLU A 268 -12.12 -16.15 -7.15
C GLU A 268 -10.93 -16.16 -8.14
N PRO A 269 -10.28 -17.31 -8.35
CA PRO A 269 -10.49 -18.61 -7.71
C PRO A 269 -9.64 -18.82 -6.43
N TYR A 270 -9.02 -17.77 -5.90
CA TYR A 270 -7.92 -17.90 -4.92
C TYR A 270 -8.36 -17.74 -3.46
N LEU A 271 -9.44 -17.00 -3.21
CA LEU A 271 -9.90 -16.59 -1.90
C LEU A 271 -11.42 -16.81 -1.79
N TYR A 272 -11.90 -17.00 -0.56
CA TYR A 272 -13.33 -17.00 -0.24
C TYR A 272 -13.68 -15.74 0.56
N GLU A 273 -14.73 -15.04 0.17
CA GLU A 273 -15.20 -13.84 0.86
C GLU A 273 -16.30 -14.14 1.88
N LYS A 274 -16.15 -13.57 3.08
CA LYS A 274 -17.25 -13.45 4.05
C LYS A 274 -17.86 -12.05 3.91
N GLN A 275 -19.12 -11.99 3.49
CA GLN A 275 -19.83 -10.74 3.20
C GLN A 275 -20.97 -10.46 4.20
N GLY A 276 -21.49 -9.23 4.18
CA GLY A 276 -22.64 -8.82 5.01
C GLY A 276 -22.29 -8.38 6.43
N TYR A 277 -21.00 -8.13 6.70
CA TYR A 277 -20.51 -7.69 8.00
C TYR A 277 -20.09 -6.22 7.96
N ARG A 278 -20.28 -5.52 9.09
CA ARG A 278 -19.66 -4.23 9.38
C ARG A 278 -18.57 -4.46 10.42
N LEU A 279 -17.39 -3.92 10.16
CA LEU A 279 -16.30 -3.90 11.13
C LEU A 279 -16.36 -2.63 11.96
N ILE A 280 -16.11 -2.77 13.25
CA ILE A 280 -16.01 -1.67 14.21
C ILE A 280 -14.77 -1.94 15.05
N LEU A 281 -13.84 -0.99 15.04
CA LEU A 281 -12.68 -0.96 15.94
C LEU A 281 -13.08 -0.14 17.18
N GLU A 282 -13.35 -0.82 18.29
CA GLU A 282 -13.75 -0.19 19.55
C GLU A 282 -12.54 0.45 20.25
N PRO A 283 -12.62 1.72 20.70
CA PRO A 283 -11.49 2.46 21.28
C PRO A 283 -10.71 1.74 22.39
N GLU A 284 -11.40 0.92 23.18
CA GLU A 284 -10.87 0.14 24.29
C GLU A 284 -10.04 -1.09 23.90
N LEU A 285 -9.99 -1.44 22.60
CA LEU A 285 -9.30 -2.64 22.09
C LEU A 285 -7.97 -2.37 21.38
N GLY A 286 -7.57 -1.09 21.31
CA GLY A 286 -6.28 -0.62 20.76
C GLY A 286 -5.09 -0.81 21.70
#